data_AF-A0A357M339-F1
#
_entry.id   AF-A0A357M339-F1
#
_cell.length_a   1.000
_cell.length_b   1.000
_cell.length_c   1.000
_cell.angle_alpha   90.00
_cell.angle_beta   90.00
_cell.angle_gamma   90.00
#
_symmetry.space_group_name_H-M   'P 1'
#
loop_
_entity.id
_entity.type
_entity.pdbx_description
1 polymer ?
#
loop_
_entity_poly.entity_id
_entity_poly.type
_entity_poly.pdbx_seq_one_letter_code
_entity_poly.pdbx_strand_id
1 'polypeptide(L)' 'NSKAVADATKFWLNKRGVTLEEIAELVLFLQQKYYPNLTMDECIHNVEMVLSKREVQNAVLTGIQLDVM' A
#
# COMPACT_ATOMS: atom_id res chain seq x y z
N ASN A 1 -17.95 -9.76 0.48
CA ASN A 1 -16.82 -10.22 1.32
C ASN A 1 -15.46 -9.57 1.04
N SER A 2 -15.27 -8.71 0.03
CA SER A 2 -13.94 -8.10 -0.24
C SER A 2 -13.66 -6.79 0.51
N LYS A 3 -14.70 -6.04 0.88
CA LYS A 3 -14.55 -4.67 1.43
C LYS A 3 -13.98 -4.66 2.85
N ALA A 4 -14.50 -5.54 3.72
CA ALA A 4 -14.01 -5.65 5.10
C ALA A 4 -12.51 -5.99 5.19
N VAL A 5 -12.01 -6.83 4.29
CA VAL A 5 -10.57 -7.21 4.25
C VAL A 5 -9.72 -6.04 3.78
N ALA A 6 -10.18 -5.28 2.79
CA ALA A 6 -9.51 -4.07 2.33
C ALA A 6 -9.44 -3.00 3.43
N ASP A 7 -10.55 -2.76 4.12
CA ASP A 7 -10.63 -1.79 5.23
C ASP A 7 -9.72 -2.21 6.39
N ALA A 8 -9.70 -3.51 6.75
CA ALA A 8 -8.80 -4.05 7.76
C ALA A 8 -7.32 -3.88 7.35
N THR A 9 -6.98 -4.12 6.08
CA THR A 9 -5.61 -3.95 5.58
C THR A 9 -5.15 -2.50 5.74
N LYS A 10 -5.97 -1.52 5.32
CA LYS A 10 -5.68 -0.09 5.49
C LYS A 10 -5.56 0.29 6.97
N PHE A 11 -6.43 -0.24 7.82
CA PHE A 11 -6.38 0.00 9.26
C PHE A 11 -5.08 -0.49 9.89
N TRP A 12 -4.66 -1.73 9.59
CA TRP A 12 -3.46 -2.32 10.18
C TRP A 12 -2.18 -1.67 9.68
N LEU A 13 -2.09 -1.30 8.40
CA LEU A 13 -0.97 -0.51 7.89
C LEU A 13 -0.82 0.81 8.65
N ASN A 14 -1.90 1.58 8.78
CA ASN A 14 -1.89 2.83 9.55
C ASN A 14 -1.54 2.59 11.03
N LYS A 15 -2.01 1.50 11.63
CA LYS A 15 -1.69 1.14 13.02
C LYS A 15 -0.20 0.80 13.22
N ARG A 16 0.49 0.33 12.17
CA ARG A 16 1.95 0.15 12.15
C ARG A 16 2.70 1.44 11.80
N GLY A 17 1.99 2.55 11.57
CA GLY A 17 2.56 3.85 11.22
C GLY A 17 2.97 3.96 9.76
N VAL A 18 2.39 3.14 8.86
CA VAL A 18 2.65 3.19 7.42
C VAL A 18 1.42 3.77 6.71
N THR A 19 1.60 4.90 6.04
CA THR A 19 0.54 5.51 5.21
C THR A 19 0.71 5.17 3.72
N LEU A 20 -0.34 5.42 2.93
CA LEU A 20 -0.29 5.17 1.48
C LEU A 20 0.67 6.12 0.78
N GLU A 21 0.75 7.35 1.28
CA GLU A 21 1.63 8.41 0.81
C GLU A 21 3.08 7.98 0.95
N GLU A 22 3.50 7.44 2.09
CA GLU A 22 4.88 6.97 2.29
C GLU A 22 5.24 5.84 1.31
N ILE A 23 4.31 4.92 1.03
CA ILE A 23 4.53 3.88 0.02
C ILE A 23 4.63 4.51 -1.39
N ALA A 24 3.78 5.50 -1.69
CA ALA A 24 3.81 6.21 -2.96
C ALA A 24 5.08 7.04 -3.16
N GLU A 25 5.66 7.62 -2.10
CA GLU A 25 6.97 8.29 -2.16
C GLU A 25 8.07 7.33 -2.61
N LEU A 26 8.05 6.08 -2.15
CA LEU A 26 8.99 5.06 -2.60
C LEU A 26 8.79 4.71 -4.08
N VAL A 27 7.54 4.63 -4.54
CA VAL A 27 7.23 4.40 -5.96
C VAL A 27 7.76 5.56 -6.80
N LEU A 28 7.47 6.81 -6.40
CA LEU A 28 7.93 8.00 -7.08
C LEU A 28 9.46 8.04 -7.14
N PHE A 29 10.13 7.80 -6.03
CA PHE A 29 11.59 7.74 -5.95
C PHE A 29 12.20 6.72 -6.93
N LEU A 30 11.60 5.53 -7.03
CA LEU A 30 12.08 4.47 -7.94
C LEU A 30 11.82 4.80 -9.41
N GLN A 31 10.70 5.48 -9.71
CA GLN A 31 10.21 5.67 -11.08
C GLN A 31 10.58 7.03 -11.69
N GLN A 32 10.91 8.04 -10.88
CA GLN A 32 11.16 9.42 -11.36
C GLN A 32 12.28 9.52 -12.40
N LYS A 33 13.27 8.61 -12.36
CA LYS A 33 14.36 8.55 -13.35
C LYS A 33 13.88 8.11 -14.75
N TYR A 34 12.81 7.34 -14.81
CA TYR A 34 12.24 6.81 -16.06
C TYR A 34 11.05 7.64 -16.53
N TYR A 35 10.29 8.21 -15.59
CA TYR A 35 9.09 9.00 -15.82
C TYR A 35 9.21 10.36 -15.11
N PRO A 36 9.83 11.38 -15.73
CA PRO A 36 10.06 12.68 -15.09
C PRO A 36 8.77 13.43 -14.72
N ASN A 37 7.67 13.14 -15.41
CA ASN A 37 6.37 13.75 -15.19
C ASN A 37 5.46 12.92 -14.28
N LEU A 38 5.97 11.82 -13.70
CA LEU A 38 5.18 10.99 -12.79
C LEU A 38 4.79 11.81 -11.56
N THR A 39 3.50 11.86 -11.28
CA THR A 39 2.95 12.64 -10.18
C THR A 39 2.76 11.78 -8.94
N MET A 40 2.69 12.44 -7.79
CA MET A 40 2.41 11.78 -6.52
C MET A 40 1.02 11.12 -6.52
N ASP A 41 0.02 11.78 -7.10
CA ASP A 41 -1.35 11.26 -7.21
C ASP A 41 -1.41 9.97 -8.03
N GLU A 42 -0.64 9.88 -9.13
CA GLU A 42 -0.52 8.65 -9.92
C GLU A 42 0.15 7.52 -9.12
N CYS A 43 1.16 7.85 -8.31
CA CYS A 43 1.81 6.87 -7.43
C CYS A 43 0.84 6.34 -6.38
N ILE A 44 0.10 7.23 -5.70
CA ILE A 44 -0.91 6.86 -4.71
C ILE A 44 -1.99 5.97 -5.35
N HIS A 45 -2.51 6.36 -6.51
CA HIS A 45 -3.50 5.58 -7.24
C HIS A 45 -2.99 4.16 -7.55
N ASN A 46 -1.74 4.03 -8.00
CA ASN A 46 -1.13 2.73 -8.27
C ASN A 46 -0.97 1.89 -7.01
N VAL A 47 -0.57 2.49 -5.88
CA VAL A 47 -0.48 1.80 -4.58
C VAL A 47 -1.86 1.31 -4.15
N GLU A 48 -2.91 2.12 -4.28
CA GLU A 48 -4.29 1.70 -3.98
C GLU A 48 -4.72 0.51 -4.85
N MET A 49 -4.38 0.53 -6.14
CA MET A 49 -4.68 -0.58 -7.05
C MET A 49 -3.95 -1.86 -6.65
N VAL A 50 -2.71 -1.78 -6.17
CA VAL A 50 -1.96 -2.93 -5.64
C VAL A 50 -2.63 -3.46 -4.36
N LEU A 51 -2.97 -2.59 -3.42
CA LEU A 51 -3.62 -2.97 -2.15
C LEU A 51 -5.07 -3.44 -2.33
N SER A 52 -5.70 -3.16 -3.47
CA SER A 52 -7.02 -3.72 -3.80
C SER A 52 -6.99 -5.22 -4.11
N LYS A 53 -5.79 -5.77 -4.41
CA LYS A 53 -5.62 -7.19 -4.77
C LYS A 53 -5.71 -8.08 -3.53
N ARG A 54 -6.53 -9.13 -3.61
CA ARG A 54 -6.76 -10.08 -2.51
C ARG A 54 -5.48 -10.74 -1.99
N GLU A 55 -4.60 -11.20 -2.90
CA GLU A 55 -3.33 -11.82 -2.53
C GLU A 55 -2.42 -10.87 -1.73
N VAL A 56 -2.41 -9.59 -2.11
CA VAL A 56 -1.64 -8.55 -1.41
C VAL A 56 -2.22 -8.32 -0.01
N GLN A 57 -3.54 -8.21 0.11
CA GLN A 57 -4.21 -8.07 1.42
C GLN A 57 -3.90 -9.24 2.34
N ASN A 58 -3.97 -10.47 1.83
CA ASN A 58 -3.63 -11.67 2.58
C ASN A 58 -2.18 -11.65 3.06
N ALA A 59 -1.24 -11.28 2.19
CA ALA A 59 0.18 -11.20 2.53
C ALA A 59 0.45 -10.12 3.59
N VAL A 60 -0.13 -8.93 3.44
CA VAL A 60 0.04 -7.82 4.40
C VAL A 60 -0.52 -8.18 5.77
N LEU A 61 -1.75 -8.68 5.84
CA LEU A 61 -2.38 -9.05 7.11
C LEU A 61 -1.62 -10.19 7.80
N THR A 62 -1.20 -11.20 7.05
CA THR A 62 -0.42 -12.32 7.60
C THR A 62 0.93 -11.84 8.12
N GLY A 63 1.64 -11.00 7.36
CA GLY A 63 2.93 -10.44 7.76
C GLY A 63 2.84 -9.58 9.02
N ILE A 64 1.86 -8.66 9.07
CA ILE A 64 1.63 -7.83 10.26
C ILE A 64 1.26 -8.70 11.47
N GLN A 65 0.44 -9.72 11.29
CA GLN A 65 0.07 -10.62 12.38
C GLN A 65 1.30 -11.34 12.97
N LEU A 66 2.21 -11.83 12.12
CA LEU A 66 3.45 -12.47 12.58
C LEU A 66 4.38 -11.50 13.33
N ASP A 67 4.39 -10.22 12.95
CA ASP A 67 5.19 -9.17 13.60
C ASP A 67 4.60 -8.70 14.96
N VAL A 68 3.31 -8.96 15.20
CA VAL A 68 2.63 -8.65 16.47
C VAL A 68 2.71 -9.81 17.48
N MET A 69 2.88 -11.05 17.01
CA MET A 69 3.01 -12.25 17.85
C MET A 69 4.36 -12.32 18.57
#